data_AF-A0A7J4TI44-F1
#
_entry.id   AF-A0A7J4TI44-F1
#
_cell.length_a   1.000
_cell.length_b   1.000
_cell.length_c   1.000
_cell.angle_alpha   90.00
_cell.angle_beta   90.00
_cell.angle_gamma   90.00
#
_symmetry.space_group_name_H-M   'P 1'
#
loop_
_entity.id
_entity.type
_entity.pdbx_description
1 polymer ?
#
loop_
_entity_poly.entity_id
_entity_poly.type
_entity_poly.pdbx_seq_one_letter_code
_entity_poly.pdbx_strand_id
1 'polypeptide(L)'
;MDLVISMKENILSTLSAIIGMRHIALTPSGNAAILASLKAVKAYAEQRGIIKKAILVPEQGGWITYLQYPGRLRLDIVRVRTDAGVIDLEGFREKSSAALAILYANPAGYFAKQDASAIHEIGKRNGCMVIEDISGSVGKSPVAADIAVCSFGKDKPLNVHHGGCIATDSAGIYDAIEPIVTKAAKQCDEHQLGRLAQELAALEQKYRQWDEVREKIISDLEQKHYIIHKDKGGPNVIVRFSDETEKESIIKYCDEQGLPYTLCPRYIRVAEDAVSIEVKRLFQR
;
A
#
# COMPACT_ATOMS: atom_id res chain seq x y z
N MET A 1 27.65 6.41 -17.53
CA MET A 1 26.46 5.73 -18.08
C MET A 1 26.38 4.30 -17.54
N ASP A 2 27.46 3.54 -17.65
CA ASP A 2 27.53 2.14 -17.20
C ASP A 2 27.33 1.94 -15.68
N LEU A 3 27.87 2.84 -14.85
CA LEU A 3 27.68 2.78 -13.39
C LEU A 3 26.21 2.94 -12.97
N VAL A 4 25.49 3.88 -13.61
CA VAL A 4 24.07 4.14 -13.32
C VAL A 4 23.20 2.96 -13.77
N ILE A 5 23.52 2.36 -14.93
CA ILE A 5 22.85 1.16 -15.43
C ILE A 5 23.06 0.01 -14.43
N SER A 6 24.30 -0.25 -14.03
CA SER A 6 24.62 -1.31 -13.06
C SER A 6 23.93 -1.10 -11.71
N MET A 7 23.90 0.14 -11.19
CA MET A 7 23.21 0.43 -9.93
C MET A 7 21.70 0.23 -10.03
N LYS A 8 21.09 0.63 -11.15
CA LYS A 8 19.66 0.41 -11.40
C LYS A 8 19.32 -1.08 -11.46
N GLU A 9 20.13 -1.88 -12.14
CA GLU A 9 19.97 -3.34 -12.21
C GLU A 9 20.07 -3.98 -10.82
N ASN A 10 21.04 -3.56 -9.99
CA ASN A 10 21.18 -4.04 -8.61
C ASN A 10 19.97 -3.67 -7.74
N ILE A 11 19.44 -2.46 -7.88
CA ILE A 11 18.24 -2.03 -7.16
C ILE A 11 17.02 -2.84 -7.59
N LEU A 12 16.86 -3.08 -8.89
CA LEU A 12 15.74 -3.89 -9.40
C LEU A 12 15.84 -5.34 -8.93
N SER A 13 17.04 -5.92 -8.93
CA SER A 13 17.29 -7.24 -8.37
C SER A 13 16.94 -7.31 -6.88
N THR A 14 17.38 -6.32 -6.10
CA THR A 14 17.08 -6.23 -4.66
C THR A 14 15.59 -6.10 -4.40
N LEU A 15 14.90 -5.20 -5.12
CA LEU A 15 13.46 -5.03 -5.01
C LEU A 15 12.71 -6.30 -5.44
N SER A 16 13.13 -6.97 -6.51
CA SER A 16 12.55 -8.24 -6.95
C SER A 16 12.66 -9.31 -5.87
N ALA A 17 13.82 -9.44 -5.22
CA ALA A 17 14.03 -10.38 -4.12
C ALA A 17 13.15 -10.05 -2.89
N ILE A 18 13.03 -8.77 -2.54
CA ILE A 18 12.24 -8.30 -1.39
C ILE A 18 10.73 -8.44 -1.63
N ILE A 19 10.27 -8.15 -2.85
CA ILE A 19 8.85 -8.22 -3.24
C ILE A 19 8.45 -9.66 -3.56
N GLY A 20 9.38 -10.49 -4.01
CA GLY A 20 9.14 -11.88 -4.40
C GLY A 20 8.48 -12.04 -5.77
N MET A 21 8.67 -11.08 -6.68
CA MET A 21 8.10 -11.09 -8.04
C MET A 21 9.18 -10.94 -9.10
N ARG A 22 9.03 -11.64 -10.23
CA ARG A 22 10.05 -11.75 -11.29
C ARG A 22 10.25 -10.49 -12.11
N HIS A 23 9.15 -9.86 -12.54
CA HIS A 23 9.22 -8.71 -13.42
C HIS A 23 8.95 -7.44 -12.63
N ILE A 24 9.89 -6.50 -12.67
CA ILE A 24 9.81 -5.26 -11.91
C ILE A 24 10.25 -4.06 -12.74
N ALA A 25 9.56 -2.94 -12.57
CA ALA A 25 9.92 -1.68 -13.17
C ALA A 25 9.81 -0.52 -12.18
N LEU A 26 10.74 0.44 -12.27
CA LEU A 26 10.63 1.70 -11.57
C LEU A 26 9.57 2.59 -12.24
N THR A 27 8.93 3.43 -11.42
CA THR A 27 7.93 4.40 -11.84
C THR A 27 8.25 5.76 -11.22
N PRO A 28 7.80 6.89 -11.81
CA PRO A 28 8.09 8.21 -11.25
C PRO A 28 7.36 8.48 -9.92
N SER A 29 6.32 7.70 -9.59
CA SER A 29 5.60 7.78 -8.31
C SER A 29 4.76 6.52 -8.08
N GLY A 30 4.38 6.24 -6.83
CA GLY A 30 3.40 5.19 -6.53
C GLY A 30 2.05 5.42 -7.23
N ASN A 31 1.63 6.68 -7.42
CA ASN A 31 0.45 7.00 -8.21
C ASN A 31 0.61 6.59 -9.69
N ALA A 32 1.80 6.77 -10.26
CA ALA A 32 2.07 6.29 -11.61
C ALA A 32 2.05 4.75 -11.68
N ALA A 33 2.54 4.06 -10.64
CA ALA A 33 2.43 2.60 -10.53
C ALA A 33 0.95 2.14 -10.47
N ILE A 34 0.12 2.78 -9.65
CA ILE A 34 -1.33 2.49 -9.58
C ILE A 34 -2.02 2.73 -10.93
N LEU A 35 -1.68 3.83 -11.61
CA LEU A 35 -2.27 4.11 -12.92
C LEU A 35 -1.80 3.09 -13.97
N ALA A 36 -0.53 2.70 -13.94
CA ALA A 36 0.04 1.70 -14.84
C ALA A 36 -0.59 0.32 -14.62
N SER A 37 -0.79 -0.10 -13.37
CA SER A 37 -1.44 -1.38 -13.06
C SER A 37 -2.88 -1.43 -13.58
N LEU A 38 -3.66 -0.37 -13.36
CA LEU A 38 -5.04 -0.29 -13.88
C LEU A 38 -5.10 -0.29 -15.42
N LYS A 39 -4.16 0.39 -16.08
CA LYS A 39 -4.05 0.35 -17.55
C LYS A 39 -3.69 -1.05 -18.05
N ALA A 40 -2.75 -1.73 -17.39
CA ALA A 40 -2.34 -3.08 -17.75
C ALA A 40 -3.48 -4.08 -17.58
N VAL A 41 -4.21 -4.01 -16.46
CA VAL A 41 -5.41 -4.83 -16.20
C VAL A 41 -6.47 -4.61 -17.28
N LYS A 42 -6.74 -3.35 -17.63
CA LYS A 42 -7.69 -3.01 -18.69
C LYS A 42 -7.25 -3.55 -20.06
N ALA A 43 -6.00 -3.32 -20.45
CA ALA A 43 -5.46 -3.81 -21.71
C ALA A 43 -5.49 -5.35 -21.78
N TYR A 44 -5.13 -6.02 -20.68
CA TYR A 44 -5.21 -7.47 -20.55
C TYR A 44 -6.63 -7.99 -20.76
N ALA A 45 -7.63 -7.29 -20.20
CA ALA A 45 -9.05 -7.61 -20.36
C ALA A 45 -9.50 -7.46 -21.82
N GLU A 46 -9.16 -6.32 -22.45
CA GLU A 46 -9.51 -6.00 -23.83
C GLU A 46 -8.92 -7.03 -24.81
N GLN A 47 -7.64 -7.40 -24.65
CA GLN A 47 -6.97 -8.42 -25.48
C GLN A 47 -7.62 -9.80 -25.38
N ARG A 48 -8.32 -10.10 -24.28
CA ARG A 48 -8.97 -11.40 -24.02
C ARG A 48 -10.49 -11.36 -24.18
N GLY A 49 -11.05 -10.25 -24.64
CA GLY A 49 -12.50 -10.10 -24.77
C GLY A 49 -13.26 -10.15 -23.44
N ILE A 50 -12.59 -9.84 -22.32
CA ILE A 50 -13.23 -9.80 -21.00
C ILE A 50 -14.06 -8.52 -20.90
N ILE A 51 -15.36 -8.67 -20.67
CA ILE A 51 -16.33 -7.57 -20.61
C ILE A 51 -16.44 -6.90 -19.23
N LYS A 52 -15.85 -7.49 -18.19
CA LYS A 52 -15.88 -6.96 -16.82
C LYS A 52 -15.18 -5.60 -16.77
N LYS A 53 -15.77 -4.62 -16.08
CA LYS A 53 -15.21 -3.26 -15.94
C LYS A 53 -15.05 -2.79 -14.50
N ALA A 54 -15.61 -3.51 -13.54
CA ALA A 54 -15.58 -3.10 -12.14
C ALA A 54 -14.20 -3.30 -11.51
N ILE A 55 -13.71 -2.25 -10.85
CA ILE A 55 -12.56 -2.25 -9.96
C ILE A 55 -13.08 -2.16 -8.54
N LEU A 56 -12.82 -3.21 -7.78
CA LEU A 56 -13.10 -3.29 -6.36
C LEU A 56 -12.07 -2.48 -5.58
N VAL A 57 -12.55 -1.65 -4.67
CA VAL A 57 -11.72 -0.86 -3.74
C VAL A 57 -12.30 -0.98 -2.34
N PRO A 58 -11.49 -0.94 -1.28
CA PRO A 58 -12.03 -0.96 0.07
C PRO A 58 -12.81 0.33 0.35
N GLU A 59 -13.84 0.29 1.19
CA GLU A 59 -14.63 1.48 1.51
C GLU A 59 -13.85 2.52 2.35
N GLN A 60 -12.80 2.07 3.06
CA GLN A 60 -11.85 2.84 3.87
C GLN A 60 -10.51 2.08 3.96
N GLY A 61 -9.45 2.68 4.50
CA GLY A 61 -8.12 2.08 4.58
C GLY A 61 -7.34 2.05 3.25
N GLY A 62 -7.88 2.63 2.18
CA GLY A 62 -7.25 2.69 0.86
C GLY A 62 -6.40 3.95 0.63
N TRP A 63 -6.18 4.28 -0.64
CA TRP A 63 -5.52 5.52 -1.07
C TRP A 63 -6.41 6.32 -2.02
N ILE A 64 -6.31 7.65 -1.98
CA ILE A 64 -7.26 8.57 -2.65
C ILE A 64 -7.38 8.28 -4.15
N THR A 65 -6.28 7.92 -4.83
CA THR A 65 -6.29 7.69 -6.28
C THR A 65 -7.01 6.42 -6.69
N TYR A 66 -7.30 5.50 -5.76
CA TYR A 66 -8.13 4.32 -6.02
C TYR A 66 -9.55 4.72 -6.45
N LEU A 67 -10.03 5.87 -5.96
CA LEU A 67 -11.34 6.42 -6.31
C LEU A 67 -11.30 7.35 -7.54
N GLN A 68 -10.11 7.70 -8.04
CA GLN A 68 -9.94 8.68 -9.12
C GLN A 68 -9.56 8.02 -10.44
N TYR A 69 -8.61 7.08 -10.40
CA TYR A 69 -7.99 6.54 -11.61
C TYR A 69 -8.86 5.54 -12.38
N PRO A 70 -9.65 4.65 -11.74
CA PRO A 70 -10.57 3.79 -12.49
C PRO A 70 -11.56 4.61 -13.34
N GLY A 71 -12.14 5.68 -12.77
CA GLY A 71 -13.06 6.57 -13.50
C GLY A 71 -12.40 7.25 -14.72
N ARG A 72 -11.14 7.70 -14.59
CA ARG A 72 -10.37 8.24 -15.74
C ARG A 72 -10.14 7.21 -16.85
N LEU A 73 -10.18 5.93 -16.52
CA LEU A 73 -10.01 4.82 -17.47
C LEU A 73 -11.34 4.25 -17.96
N ARG A 74 -12.48 4.85 -17.59
CA ARG A 74 -13.84 4.33 -17.88
C ARG A 74 -14.06 2.92 -17.32
N LEU A 75 -13.50 2.68 -16.14
CA LEU A 75 -13.74 1.50 -15.32
C LEU A 75 -14.71 1.89 -14.19
N ASP A 76 -15.57 0.95 -13.80
CA ASP A 76 -16.55 1.19 -12.73
C ASP A 76 -15.87 1.01 -11.36
N ILE A 77 -16.24 1.82 -10.38
CA ILE A 77 -15.71 1.68 -9.01
C ILE A 77 -16.77 1.04 -8.14
N VAL A 78 -16.43 -0.10 -7.54
CA VAL A 78 -17.31 -0.81 -6.61
C VAL A 78 -16.62 -0.92 -5.26
N ARG A 79 -17.26 -0.43 -4.20
CA ARG A 79 -16.70 -0.53 -2.85
C ARG A 79 -16.93 -1.91 -2.25
N VAL A 80 -15.90 -2.46 -1.62
CA VAL A 80 -15.98 -3.66 -0.77
C VAL A 80 -16.03 -3.22 0.68
N ARG A 81 -16.90 -3.86 1.46
CA ARG A 81 -17.03 -3.57 2.89
C ARG A 81 -15.71 -3.89 3.60
N THR A 82 -15.46 -3.19 4.68
CA THR A 82 -14.30 -3.40 5.54
C THR A 82 -14.71 -3.38 7.00
N ASP A 83 -13.96 -4.09 7.82
CA ASP A 83 -13.92 -3.87 9.26
C ASP A 83 -12.76 -2.90 9.55
N ALA A 84 -13.08 -1.62 9.73
CA ALA A 84 -12.11 -0.54 9.90
C ALA A 84 -10.90 -0.66 8.95
N GLY A 85 -11.16 -0.72 7.63
CA GLY A 85 -10.12 -0.80 6.60
C GLY A 85 -9.66 -2.22 6.24
N VAL A 86 -9.83 -3.21 7.11
CA VAL A 86 -9.55 -4.62 6.79
C VAL A 86 -10.67 -5.16 5.91
N ILE A 87 -10.33 -5.73 4.75
CA ILE A 87 -11.31 -6.19 3.77
C ILE A 87 -12.17 -7.31 4.36
N ASP A 88 -13.49 -7.16 4.23
CA ASP A 88 -14.45 -8.22 4.48
C ASP A 88 -14.34 -9.28 3.37
N LEU A 89 -13.78 -10.44 3.72
CA LEU A 89 -13.54 -11.53 2.77
C LEU A 89 -14.84 -12.12 2.20
N GLU A 90 -15.94 -12.10 2.96
CA GLU A 90 -17.24 -12.57 2.47
C GLU A 90 -17.80 -11.60 1.44
N GLY A 91 -17.87 -10.32 1.78
CA GLY A 91 -18.28 -9.27 0.84
C GLY A 91 -17.38 -9.17 -0.39
N PHE A 92 -16.09 -9.47 -0.27
CA PHE A 92 -15.18 -9.57 -1.41
C PHE A 92 -15.50 -10.79 -2.29
N ARG A 93 -15.76 -11.96 -1.69
CA ARG A 93 -16.11 -13.20 -2.41
C ARG A 93 -17.36 -13.04 -3.26
N GLU A 94 -18.37 -12.36 -2.73
CA GLU A 94 -19.62 -12.09 -3.46
C GLU A 94 -19.40 -11.19 -4.69
N LYS A 95 -18.56 -10.15 -4.56
CA LYS A 95 -18.38 -9.12 -5.60
C LYS A 95 -17.32 -9.48 -6.64
N SER A 96 -16.33 -10.29 -6.28
CA SER A 96 -15.17 -10.57 -7.13
C SER A 96 -15.51 -11.33 -8.42
N SER A 97 -16.55 -12.16 -8.42
CA SER A 97 -16.98 -12.87 -9.65
C SER A 97 -17.37 -11.92 -10.79
N ALA A 98 -17.93 -10.74 -10.47
CA ALA A 98 -18.33 -9.72 -11.43
C ALA A 98 -17.26 -8.63 -11.66
N ALA A 99 -16.17 -8.65 -10.88
CA ALA A 99 -15.13 -7.63 -10.94
C ALA A 99 -13.96 -8.04 -11.84
N LEU A 100 -13.34 -7.03 -12.44
CA LEU A 100 -12.12 -7.18 -13.22
C LEU A 100 -10.90 -7.28 -12.31
N ALA A 101 -10.82 -6.42 -11.29
CA ALA A 101 -9.74 -6.44 -10.31
C ALA A 101 -10.17 -5.89 -8.95
N ILE A 102 -9.38 -6.17 -7.91
CA ILE A 102 -9.37 -5.47 -6.63
C ILE A 102 -8.06 -4.70 -6.49
N LEU A 103 -8.15 -3.46 -5.99
CA LEU A 103 -7.02 -2.61 -5.64
C LEU A 103 -7.12 -2.23 -4.16
N TYR A 104 -6.14 -2.63 -3.38
CA TYR A 104 -6.12 -2.40 -1.93
C TYR A 104 -4.72 -2.16 -1.40
N ALA A 105 -4.63 -1.53 -0.23
CA ALA A 105 -3.37 -1.32 0.48
C ALA A 105 -3.14 -2.39 1.53
N ASN A 106 -1.89 -2.83 1.66
CA ASN A 106 -1.42 -3.66 2.75
C ASN A 106 -0.20 -2.94 3.40
N PRO A 107 -0.26 -2.58 4.69
CA PRO A 107 -1.41 -2.67 5.58
C PRO A 107 -2.47 -1.61 5.23
N ALA A 108 -3.74 -1.93 5.52
CA ALA A 108 -4.86 -1.00 5.41
C ALA A 108 -4.56 0.25 6.24
N GLY A 109 -4.64 1.43 5.59
CA GLY A 109 -4.39 2.72 6.25
C GLY A 109 -3.05 2.83 6.98
N TYR A 110 -2.08 1.95 6.70
CA TYR A 110 -0.81 1.81 7.43
C TYR A 110 -0.92 1.25 8.86
N PHE A 111 -2.02 0.62 9.27
CA PHE A 111 -2.21 0.18 10.67
C PHE A 111 -2.71 -1.26 10.88
N ALA A 112 -3.30 -1.88 9.86
CA ALA A 112 -3.81 -3.25 9.96
C ALA A 112 -3.43 -4.08 8.73
N LYS A 113 -2.68 -5.17 8.91
CA LYS A 113 -2.41 -6.11 7.81
C LYS A 113 -3.71 -6.74 7.30
N GLN A 114 -3.72 -6.99 5.99
CA GLN A 114 -4.76 -7.73 5.31
C GLN A 114 -4.41 -9.22 5.27
N ASP A 115 -5.41 -10.08 5.13
CA ASP A 115 -5.18 -11.48 4.73
C ASP A 115 -4.94 -11.54 3.22
N ALA A 116 -3.73 -11.13 2.81
CA ALA A 116 -3.35 -11.04 1.40
C ALA A 116 -3.46 -12.40 0.68
N SER A 117 -3.17 -13.50 1.39
CA SER A 117 -3.28 -14.86 0.82
C SER A 117 -4.73 -15.22 0.52
N ALA A 118 -5.66 -14.98 1.45
CA ALA A 118 -7.07 -15.23 1.22
C ALA A 118 -7.65 -14.32 0.13
N ILE A 119 -7.25 -13.04 0.09
CA ILE A 119 -7.67 -12.10 -0.97
C ILE A 119 -7.18 -12.60 -2.33
N HIS A 120 -5.92 -13.01 -2.45
CA HIS A 120 -5.37 -13.54 -3.69
C HIS A 120 -6.08 -14.81 -4.14
N GLU A 121 -6.32 -15.74 -3.22
CA GLU A 121 -6.98 -17.00 -3.53
C GLU A 121 -8.42 -16.79 -4.02
N ILE A 122 -9.19 -15.94 -3.34
CA ILE A 122 -10.55 -15.59 -3.75
C ILE A 122 -10.54 -14.90 -5.13
N GLY A 123 -9.64 -13.92 -5.33
CA GLY A 123 -9.51 -13.21 -6.61
C GLY A 123 -9.19 -14.17 -7.76
N LYS A 124 -8.20 -15.04 -7.57
CA LYS A 124 -7.79 -16.06 -8.54
C LYS A 124 -8.93 -17.00 -8.91
N ARG A 125 -9.68 -17.53 -7.92
CA ARG A 125 -10.81 -18.43 -8.16
C ARG A 125 -11.93 -17.75 -8.97
N ASN A 126 -12.12 -16.45 -8.79
CA ASN A 126 -13.21 -15.70 -9.41
C ASN A 126 -12.81 -14.95 -10.69
N GLY A 127 -11.57 -15.09 -11.14
CA GLY A 127 -11.04 -14.34 -12.28
C GLY A 127 -11.13 -12.83 -12.06
N CYS A 128 -10.78 -12.38 -10.84
CA CYS A 128 -10.65 -11.00 -10.43
C CYS A 128 -9.20 -10.76 -10.05
N MET A 129 -8.49 -9.95 -10.85
CA MET A 129 -7.07 -9.71 -10.61
C MET A 129 -6.84 -8.97 -9.30
N VAL A 130 -5.73 -9.28 -8.63
CA VAL A 130 -5.38 -8.69 -7.34
C VAL A 130 -4.22 -7.72 -7.52
N ILE A 131 -4.48 -6.44 -7.23
CA ILE A 131 -3.48 -5.38 -7.18
C ILE A 131 -3.24 -5.01 -5.73
N GLU A 132 -2.08 -5.35 -5.20
CA GLU A 132 -1.67 -5.04 -3.83
C GLU A 132 -0.75 -3.81 -3.80
N ASP A 133 -1.17 -2.77 -3.10
CA ASP A 133 -0.34 -1.61 -2.80
C ASP A 133 0.44 -1.86 -1.49
N ILE A 134 1.71 -2.20 -1.66
CA ILE A 134 2.65 -2.56 -0.60
C ILE A 134 3.42 -1.34 -0.06
N SER A 135 2.98 -0.12 -0.38
CA SER A 135 3.67 1.12 0.03
C SER A 135 3.86 1.27 1.54
N GLY A 136 3.11 0.53 2.36
CA GLY A 136 3.22 0.55 3.82
C GLY A 136 3.99 -0.62 4.44
N SER A 137 4.34 -1.65 3.66
CA SER A 137 4.93 -2.89 4.18
C SER A 137 5.89 -3.60 3.23
N VAL A 138 6.43 -2.91 2.21
CA VAL A 138 7.45 -3.47 1.31
C VAL A 138 8.56 -4.16 2.12
N GLY A 139 8.83 -5.44 1.83
CA GLY A 139 9.83 -6.23 2.54
C GLY A 139 9.50 -6.68 3.96
N LYS A 140 8.31 -6.37 4.49
CA LYS A 140 7.86 -6.83 5.82
C LYS A 140 7.02 -8.10 5.76
N SER A 141 6.39 -8.39 4.63
CA SER A 141 5.52 -9.56 4.47
C SER A 141 5.52 -10.02 3.01
N PRO A 142 5.34 -11.33 2.75
CA PRO A 142 5.22 -11.85 1.39
C PRO A 142 4.04 -11.20 0.66
N VAL A 143 4.25 -10.91 -0.62
CA VAL A 143 3.21 -10.36 -1.50
C VAL A 143 2.37 -11.51 -2.05
N ALA A 144 1.06 -11.35 -2.03
CA ALA A 144 0.12 -12.30 -2.62
C ALA A 144 -0.83 -11.54 -3.56
N ALA A 145 -0.38 -11.35 -4.80
CA ALA A 145 -1.08 -10.53 -5.79
C ALA A 145 -0.68 -10.91 -7.23
N ASP A 146 -1.49 -10.50 -8.20
CA ASP A 146 -1.12 -10.54 -9.62
C ASP A 146 -0.18 -9.37 -9.97
N ILE A 147 -0.39 -8.22 -9.33
CA ILE A 147 0.40 -7.01 -9.50
C ILE A 147 0.66 -6.38 -8.13
N ALA A 148 1.91 -6.07 -7.83
CA ALA A 148 2.29 -5.26 -6.68
C ALA A 148 2.64 -3.84 -7.11
N VAL A 149 2.25 -2.84 -6.32
CA VAL A 149 2.67 -1.44 -6.50
C VAL A 149 3.26 -0.89 -5.22
N CYS A 150 4.30 -0.08 -5.32
CA CYS A 150 4.96 0.53 -4.17
C CYS A 150 5.29 2.00 -4.45
N SER A 151 5.05 2.86 -3.47
CA SER A 151 5.49 4.26 -3.48
C SER A 151 6.79 4.40 -2.70
N PHE A 152 7.70 5.24 -3.21
CA PHE A 152 8.88 5.68 -2.47
C PHE A 152 8.76 7.12 -1.95
N GLY A 153 7.52 7.58 -1.76
CA GLY A 153 7.21 8.94 -1.37
C GLY A 153 7.60 9.26 0.08
N LYS A 154 7.26 10.48 0.49
CA LYS A 154 7.41 10.92 1.89
C LYS A 154 6.64 10.01 2.85
N ASP A 155 7.20 9.77 4.04
CA ASP A 155 6.60 8.99 5.13
C ASP A 155 6.37 7.50 4.78
N LYS A 156 7.14 6.95 3.82
CA LYS A 156 7.10 5.54 3.40
C LYS A 156 8.28 4.74 4.00
N PRO A 157 8.21 3.40 4.02
CA PRO A 157 9.33 2.56 4.41
C PRO A 157 10.56 2.79 3.52
N LEU A 158 10.37 2.98 2.23
CA LEU A 158 11.41 3.43 1.30
C LEU A 158 11.20 4.92 1.03
N ASN A 159 11.75 5.81 1.85
CA ASN A 159 11.52 7.25 1.73
C ASN A 159 12.63 7.92 0.92
N VAL A 160 12.40 8.08 -0.38
CA VAL A 160 13.23 8.94 -1.24
C VAL A 160 12.44 10.12 -1.81
N HIS A 161 11.33 10.49 -1.16
CA HIS A 161 10.35 11.54 -1.49
C HIS A 161 9.61 11.42 -2.83
N HIS A 162 10.21 10.81 -3.85
CA HIS A 162 9.59 10.57 -5.16
C HIS A 162 9.97 9.20 -5.73
N GLY A 163 9.21 8.72 -6.70
CA GLY A 163 9.39 7.39 -7.27
C GLY A 163 8.44 6.33 -6.72
N GLY A 164 8.56 5.15 -7.31
CA GLY A 164 7.85 3.94 -6.92
C GLY A 164 8.29 2.77 -7.79
N CYS A 165 7.66 1.62 -7.58
CA CYS A 165 7.80 0.48 -8.47
C CYS A 165 6.47 -0.23 -8.69
N ILE A 166 6.45 -1.03 -9.76
CA ILE A 166 5.39 -1.98 -10.08
C ILE A 166 6.05 -3.32 -10.37
N ALA A 167 5.45 -4.41 -9.87
CA ALA A 167 5.96 -5.76 -10.06
C ALA A 167 4.84 -6.75 -10.40
N THR A 168 5.17 -7.82 -11.12
CA THR A 168 4.27 -8.92 -11.47
C THR A 168 5.07 -10.17 -11.83
N ASP A 169 4.46 -11.35 -11.70
CA ASP A 169 5.00 -12.60 -12.23
C ASP A 169 4.52 -12.93 -13.65
N SER A 170 3.54 -12.20 -14.17
CA SER A 170 2.98 -12.47 -15.49
C SER A 170 3.71 -11.65 -16.56
N ALA A 171 4.43 -12.34 -17.45
CA ALA A 171 5.08 -11.71 -18.60
C ALA A 171 4.07 -10.91 -19.46
N GLY A 172 2.88 -11.46 -19.72
CA GLY A 172 1.86 -10.75 -20.51
C GLY A 172 1.30 -9.49 -19.83
N ILE A 173 1.27 -9.43 -18.50
CA ILE A 173 0.94 -8.19 -17.79
C ILE A 173 2.13 -7.23 -17.86
N TYR A 174 3.35 -7.74 -17.68
CA TYR A 174 4.56 -6.94 -17.75
C TYR A 174 4.74 -6.27 -19.12
N ASP A 175 4.48 -6.97 -20.23
CA ASP A 175 4.53 -6.42 -21.58
C ASP A 175 3.52 -5.27 -21.78
N ALA A 176 2.39 -5.28 -21.06
CA ALA A 176 1.44 -4.18 -21.06
C ALA A 176 1.88 -3.01 -20.17
N ILE A 177 2.68 -3.26 -19.12
CA ILE A 177 3.22 -2.26 -18.19
C ILE A 177 4.44 -1.57 -18.78
N GLU A 178 5.36 -2.32 -19.36
CA GLU A 178 6.72 -1.90 -19.74
C GLU A 178 6.73 -0.64 -20.63
N PRO A 179 5.90 -0.53 -21.70
CA PRO A 179 5.83 0.68 -22.50
C PRO A 179 5.31 1.91 -21.72
N ILE A 180 4.44 1.70 -20.73
CA ILE A 180 3.85 2.77 -19.90
C ILE A 180 4.91 3.33 -18.95
N VAL A 181 5.71 2.45 -18.35
CA VAL A 181 6.68 2.82 -17.30
C VAL A 181 8.03 3.23 -17.87
N THR A 182 8.51 2.62 -18.97
CA THR A 182 9.79 2.96 -19.62
C THR A 182 9.80 4.41 -20.13
N LYS A 183 8.66 4.92 -20.60
CA LYS A 183 8.52 6.34 -21.00
C LYS A 183 8.57 7.30 -19.80
N ALA A 184 8.12 6.85 -18.63
CA ALA A 184 7.98 7.64 -17.42
C ALA A 184 9.22 7.55 -16.48
N ALA A 185 9.99 6.46 -16.56
CA ALA A 185 11.12 6.14 -15.69
C ALA A 185 12.48 6.69 -16.18
N LYS A 186 12.52 7.47 -17.27
CA LYS A 186 13.73 8.18 -17.73
C LYS A 186 14.25 9.26 -16.76
N GLN A 187 13.70 9.32 -15.53
CA GLN A 187 13.91 10.38 -14.55
C GLN A 187 14.59 9.91 -13.25
N CYS A 188 15.01 8.64 -13.14
CA CYS A 188 15.78 8.22 -11.97
C CYS A 188 17.27 8.52 -12.19
N ASP A 189 17.74 9.58 -11.54
CA ASP A 189 19.16 9.93 -11.53
C ASP A 189 19.96 9.08 -10.53
N GLU A 190 21.29 9.18 -10.62
CA GLU A 190 22.24 8.44 -9.79
C GLU A 190 22.02 8.72 -8.28
N HIS A 191 21.71 9.96 -7.93
CA HIS A 191 21.50 10.36 -6.55
C HIS A 191 20.24 9.71 -5.96
N GLN A 192 19.13 9.67 -6.70
CA GLN A 192 17.90 9.01 -6.28
C GLN A 192 18.12 7.50 -6.09
N LEU A 193 18.83 6.85 -7.03
CA LEU A 193 19.16 5.44 -6.94
C LEU A 193 20.05 5.14 -5.73
N GLY A 194 21.06 5.98 -5.47
CA GLY A 194 21.91 5.86 -4.29
C GLY A 194 21.13 5.98 -2.97
N ARG A 195 20.21 6.94 -2.88
CA ARG A 195 19.31 7.06 -1.72
C ARG A 195 18.39 5.85 -1.57
N LEU A 196 17.85 5.33 -2.67
CA LEU A 196 16.98 4.16 -2.64
C LEU A 196 17.75 2.92 -2.16
N ALA A 197 18.99 2.74 -2.58
CA ALA A 197 19.87 1.68 -2.09
C ALA A 197 20.11 1.79 -0.57
N GLN A 198 20.33 3.00 -0.06
CA GLN A 198 20.46 3.23 1.40
C GLN A 198 19.17 2.89 2.16
N GLU A 199 18.02 3.30 1.64
CA GLU A 199 16.71 3.02 2.23
C GLU A 199 16.38 1.52 2.24
N LEU A 200 16.74 0.81 1.16
CA LEU A 200 16.61 -0.65 1.09
C LEU A 200 17.48 -1.35 2.14
N ALA A 201 18.72 -0.92 2.33
CA ALA A 201 19.62 -1.48 3.33
C ALA A 201 19.15 -1.23 4.77
N ALA A 202 18.46 -0.10 5.02
CA ALA A 202 17.96 0.29 6.34
C ALA A 202 16.56 -0.26 6.67
N LEU A 203 15.90 -0.94 5.73
CA LEU A 203 14.48 -1.28 5.78
C LEU A 203 14.12 -2.14 7.01
N GLU A 204 14.91 -3.19 7.28
CA GLU A 204 14.68 -4.07 8.43
C GLU A 204 14.80 -3.32 9.76
N GLN A 205 15.86 -2.51 9.91
CA GLN A 205 16.07 -1.71 11.12
C GLN A 205 14.92 -0.72 11.34
N LYS A 206 14.45 -0.06 10.28
CA LYS A 206 13.33 0.87 10.34
C LYS A 206 12.06 0.19 10.84
N TYR A 207 11.74 -1.00 10.34
CA TYR A 207 10.60 -1.75 10.83
C TYR A 207 10.73 -2.14 12.30
N ARG A 208 11.91 -2.57 12.76
CA ARG A 208 12.13 -2.85 14.19
C ARG A 208 11.84 -1.64 15.06
N GLN A 209 12.37 -0.47 14.70
CA GLN A 209 12.14 0.77 15.44
C GLN A 209 10.66 1.16 15.47
N TRP A 210 9.94 0.98 14.37
CA TRP A 210 8.50 1.24 14.35
C TRP A 210 7.71 0.24 15.19
N ASP A 211 8.05 -1.04 15.14
CA ASP A 211 7.39 -2.08 15.94
C ASP A 211 7.59 -1.82 17.45
N GLU A 212 8.80 -1.46 17.88
CA GLU A 212 9.10 -1.10 19.29
C GLU A 212 8.25 0.09 19.78
N VAL A 213 8.20 1.17 18.99
CA VAL A 213 7.39 2.34 19.34
C VAL A 213 5.90 2.00 19.34
N ARG A 214 5.44 1.21 18.36
CA ARG A 214 4.05 0.77 18.27
C ARG A 214 3.64 -0.05 19.47
N GLU A 215 4.45 -1.01 19.88
CA GLU A 215 4.21 -1.86 21.05
C GLU A 215 4.12 -1.03 22.33
N LYS A 216 5.02 -0.05 22.51
CA LYS A 216 4.95 0.89 23.63
C LYS A 216 3.62 1.66 23.64
N ILE A 217 3.22 2.23 22.50
CA ILE A 217 1.96 2.99 22.40
C ILE A 217 0.75 2.13 22.75
N ILE A 218 0.72 0.88 22.25
CA ILE A 218 -0.36 -0.06 22.56
C ILE A 218 -0.40 -0.34 24.05
N SER A 219 0.74 -0.69 24.67
CA SER A 219 0.82 -0.98 26.10
C SER A 219 0.40 0.21 26.97
N ASP A 220 0.74 1.43 26.57
CA ASP A 220 0.42 2.64 27.34
C ASP A 220 -1.08 2.99 27.31
N LEU A 221 -1.76 2.68 26.20
CA LEU A 221 -3.13 3.16 25.94
C LEU A 221 -4.22 2.09 26.05
N GLU A 222 -3.91 0.80 25.86
CA GLU A 222 -4.94 -0.25 25.71
C GLU A 222 -5.82 -0.48 26.94
N GLN A 223 -5.36 -0.09 28.12
CA GLN A 223 -6.13 -0.19 29.38
C GLN A 223 -7.21 0.88 29.50
N LYS A 224 -7.07 1.99 28.77
CA LYS A 224 -7.95 3.17 28.87
C LYS A 224 -8.71 3.45 27.59
N HIS A 225 -8.19 3.02 26.45
CA HIS A 225 -8.72 3.36 25.15
C HIS A 225 -8.87 2.13 24.26
N TYR A 226 -9.88 2.15 23.41
CA TYR A 226 -10.06 1.11 22.41
C TYR A 226 -9.11 1.33 21.22
N ILE A 227 -8.20 0.38 21.00
CA ILE A 227 -7.25 0.41 19.89
C ILE A 227 -7.75 -0.50 18.77
N ILE A 228 -8.07 0.09 17.62
CA ILE A 228 -8.58 -0.63 16.45
C ILE A 228 -7.48 -1.52 15.89
N HIS A 229 -7.79 -2.82 15.70
CA HIS A 229 -6.89 -3.81 15.08
C HIS A 229 -5.49 -3.89 15.72
N LYS A 230 -5.38 -3.75 17.04
CA LYS A 230 -4.09 -3.71 17.76
C LYS A 230 -3.17 -4.90 17.47
N ASP A 231 -3.75 -6.06 17.14
CA ASP A 231 -3.00 -7.30 16.86
C ASP A 231 -2.69 -7.55 15.36
N LYS A 232 -3.23 -6.74 14.43
CA LYS A 232 -3.05 -6.98 12.99
C LYS A 232 -1.77 -6.38 12.41
N GLY A 233 -1.01 -5.61 13.18
CA GLY A 233 0.27 -5.03 12.76
C GLY A 233 0.16 -3.98 11.65
N GLY A 234 1.27 -3.29 11.38
CA GLY A 234 1.32 -2.07 10.56
C GLY A 234 1.84 -0.91 11.41
N PRO A 235 2.57 0.05 10.84
CA PRO A 235 3.32 1.00 11.65
C PRO A 235 2.43 1.91 12.50
N ASN A 236 1.28 2.36 12.01
CA ASN A 236 0.43 3.29 12.73
C ASN A 236 -0.44 2.59 13.80
N VAL A 237 -0.84 3.35 14.82
CA VAL A 237 -1.81 2.93 15.84
C VAL A 237 -3.05 3.80 15.73
N ILE A 238 -4.23 3.18 15.68
CA ILE A 238 -5.51 3.89 15.60
C ILE A 238 -6.25 3.72 16.93
N VAL A 239 -6.52 4.82 17.60
CA VAL A 239 -7.19 4.85 18.91
C VAL A 239 -8.55 5.52 18.75
N ARG A 240 -9.63 4.78 18.97
CA ARG A 240 -11.01 5.29 18.90
C ARG A 240 -11.30 6.16 20.12
N PHE A 241 -12.11 7.19 19.95
CA PHE A 241 -12.66 7.98 21.05
C PHE A 241 -14.19 8.11 20.91
N SER A 242 -14.92 8.18 22.02
CA SER A 242 -16.37 8.43 22.01
C SER A 242 -16.76 9.89 22.29
N ASP A 243 -15.84 10.67 22.86
CA ASP A 243 -16.08 12.06 23.23
C ASP A 243 -14.79 12.89 23.21
N GLU A 244 -14.93 14.20 23.44
CA GLU A 244 -13.83 15.15 23.45
C GLU A 244 -12.84 14.91 24.60
N THR A 245 -13.27 14.37 25.74
CA THR A 245 -12.36 14.09 26.87
C THR A 245 -11.41 12.95 26.53
N GLU A 246 -11.92 11.87 25.93
CA GLU A 246 -11.08 10.79 25.43
C GLU A 246 -10.14 11.26 24.32
N LYS A 247 -10.65 12.04 23.36
CA LYS A 247 -9.84 12.62 22.28
C LYS A 247 -8.68 13.45 22.83
N GLU A 248 -8.95 14.38 23.76
CA GLU A 248 -7.94 15.22 24.39
C GLU A 248 -6.92 14.41 25.18
N SER A 249 -7.35 13.35 25.88
CA SER A 249 -6.44 12.42 26.58
C SER A 249 -5.44 11.76 25.61
N ILE A 250 -5.90 11.29 24.46
CA ILE A 250 -5.05 10.64 23.45
C ILE A 250 -4.10 11.67 22.81
N ILE A 251 -4.60 12.86 22.49
CA ILE A 251 -3.77 13.95 21.92
C ILE A 251 -2.69 14.36 22.91
N LYS A 252 -3.05 14.55 24.18
CA LYS A 252 -2.11 14.90 25.25
C LYS A 252 -1.00 13.86 25.36
N TYR A 253 -1.35 12.57 25.32
CA TYR A 253 -0.35 11.50 25.26
C TYR A 253 0.58 11.65 24.05
N CYS A 254 0.04 11.94 22.87
CA CYS A 254 0.87 12.15 21.68
C CYS A 254 1.81 13.34 21.84
N ASP A 255 1.33 14.47 22.37
CA ASP A 255 2.14 15.68 22.58
C ASP A 255 3.24 15.43 23.61
N GLU A 256 2.93 14.79 24.74
CA GLU A 256 3.89 14.44 25.79
C GLU A 256 4.98 13.45 25.31
N GLN A 257 4.62 12.55 24.40
CA GLN A 257 5.55 11.57 23.82
C GLN A 257 6.21 12.04 22.51
N GLY A 258 5.87 13.23 22.00
CA GLY A 258 6.37 13.75 20.72
C GLY A 258 5.94 12.94 19.50
N LEU A 259 4.76 12.32 19.55
CA LEU A 259 4.25 11.43 18.52
C LEU A 259 3.42 12.21 17.47
N PRO A 260 3.76 12.11 16.17
CA PRO A 260 2.94 12.71 15.13
C PRO A 260 1.60 11.98 15.03
N TYR A 261 0.50 12.72 14.90
CA TYR A 261 -0.83 12.13 14.74
C TYR A 261 -1.67 12.86 13.67
N THR A 262 -2.84 12.30 13.37
CA THR A 262 -3.89 12.95 12.59
C THR A 262 -5.25 12.48 13.06
N LEU A 263 -6.26 13.35 12.96
CA LEU A 263 -7.64 13.01 13.32
C LEU A 263 -8.35 12.28 12.17
N CYS A 264 -9.20 11.33 12.54
CA CYS A 264 -10.19 10.66 11.69
C CYS A 264 -11.59 11.28 11.95
N PRO A 265 -12.58 11.12 11.04
CA PRO A 265 -12.62 10.20 9.90
C PRO A 265 -11.74 10.60 8.72
N ARG A 266 -11.01 9.63 8.14
CA ARG A 266 -10.27 9.77 6.88
C ARG A 266 -10.36 8.47 6.08
N TYR A 267 -10.78 8.55 4.82
CA TYR A 267 -10.82 7.39 3.90
C TYR A 267 -9.50 6.61 3.85
N ILE A 268 -8.37 7.29 3.95
CA ILE A 268 -7.03 6.68 3.93
C ILE A 268 -6.59 6.10 5.29
N ARG A 269 -7.47 6.11 6.29
CA ARG A 269 -7.32 5.55 7.63
C ARG A 269 -8.63 4.81 7.95
N VAL A 270 -9.40 5.29 8.92
CA VAL A 270 -10.72 4.81 9.29
C VAL A 270 -11.77 5.91 9.12
N ALA A 271 -13.00 5.52 8.83
CA ALA A 271 -14.19 6.36 8.69
C ALA A 271 -14.93 6.51 10.03
N GLU A 272 -14.17 6.60 11.11
CA GLU A 272 -14.67 6.65 12.49
C GLU A 272 -13.91 7.73 13.28
N ASP A 273 -14.49 8.12 14.42
CA ASP A 273 -13.88 9.05 15.36
C ASP A 273 -12.70 8.41 16.07
N ALA A 274 -11.50 8.79 15.64
CA ALA A 274 -10.26 8.21 16.10
C ALA A 274 -9.06 9.16 15.93
N VAL A 275 -8.02 8.93 16.73
CA VAL A 275 -6.69 9.50 16.54
C VAL A 275 -5.81 8.44 15.87
N SER A 276 -5.26 8.79 14.70
CA SER A 276 -4.26 7.98 14.00
C SER A 276 -2.88 8.45 14.40
N ILE A 277 -2.20 7.67 15.23
CA ILE A 277 -0.83 7.92 15.68
C ILE A 277 0.12 7.38 14.60
N GLU A 278 0.86 8.29 13.97
CA GLU A 278 1.57 8.09 12.71
C GLU A 278 3.04 7.68 12.91
N VAL A 279 3.29 6.56 13.60
CA VAL A 279 4.64 6.06 13.93
C VAL A 279 5.58 6.04 12.72
N LYS A 280 5.06 5.72 11.52
CA LYS A 280 5.86 5.72 10.29
C LYS A 280 6.51 7.07 9.94
N ARG A 281 6.03 8.17 10.51
CA ARG A 281 6.61 9.53 10.34
C ARG A 281 7.80 9.77 11.26
N LEU A 282 8.02 8.92 12.25
CA LEU A 282 9.22 8.94 13.07
C LEU A 282 10.41 8.45 12.25
N PHE A 283 11.58 8.97 12.58
CA PHE A 283 12.88 8.54 12.01
C PHE A 283 13.00 8.74 10.49
N GLN A 284 12.23 9.67 9.92
CA GLN A 284 12.38 10.10 8.53
C GLN A 284 13.64 10.99 8.44
N ARG A 285 14.65 10.56 7.68
CA ARG A 285 15.87 11.33 7.37
C ARG A 285 15.68 12.22 6.15
#